data_AF-A0A0K0D879-F1
#
_entry.id   AF-A0A0K0D879-F1
#
_cell.length_a   1.000
_cell.length_b   1.000
_cell.length_c   1.000
_cell.angle_alpha   90.00
_cell.angle_beta   90.00
_cell.angle_gamma   90.00
#
_symmetry.space_group_name_H-M   'P 1'
#
loop_
_entity.id
_entity.type
_entity.pdbx_description
1 polymer ?
#
loop_
_entity_poly.entity_id
_entity_poly.type
_entity_poly.pdbx_seq_one_letter_code
_entity_poly.pdbx_strand_id
1 'polypeptide(L)'
;MGIVVVSIGAVASKWSVLKESATYIAILSWSAQLAAVLTMPVACVFCEPFDWRTLYYSFGMFGVISTAVFFFLFRDDPKKHW
;
A
#
# COMPACT_ATOMS: atom_id res chain seq x y z
N MET A 1 11.34 -2.85 -1.88
CA MET A 1 10.67 -2.25 -3.06
C MET A 1 10.58 -3.20 -4.25
N GLY A 2 11.65 -3.89 -4.65
CA GLY A 2 11.61 -4.82 -5.80
C GLY A 2 10.56 -5.95 -5.70
N ILE A 3 10.44 -6.59 -4.54
CA ILE A 3 9.49 -7.71 -4.34
C ILE A 3 8.04 -7.24 -4.54
N VAL A 4 7.67 -6.09 -3.97
CA VAL A 4 6.30 -5.55 -4.00
C VAL A 4 5.83 -5.28 -5.43
N VAL A 5 6.68 -4.71 -6.28
CA VAL A 5 6.35 -4.43 -7.69
C VAL A 5 6.08 -5.70 -8.48
N VAL A 6 6.87 -6.76 -8.24
CA VAL A 6 6.67 -8.06 -8.91
C VAL A 6 5.41 -8.75 -8.39
N SER A 7 5.14 -8.66 -7.08
CA SER A 7 3.93 -9.20 -6.47
C SER A 7 2.65 -8.53 -6.98
N ILE A 8 2.66 -7.23 -7.24
CA ILE A 8 1.51 -6.50 -7.81
C ILE A 8 1.09 -7.11 -9.15
N GLY A 9 2.04 -7.45 -10.02
CA GLY A 9 1.74 -8.11 -11.31
C GLY A 9 1.12 -9.49 -11.14
N ALA A 10 1.63 -10.28 -10.18
CA ALA A 10 1.09 -11.60 -9.88
C ALA A 10 -0.34 -11.52 -9.31
N VAL A 11 -0.59 -10.61 -8.37
CA VAL A 11 -1.93 -10.39 -7.79
C VAL A 11 -2.90 -9.86 -8.85
N ALA A 12 -2.49 -8.88 -9.66
CA ALA A 12 -3.29 -8.35 -10.77
C ALA A 12 -3.70 -9.43 -11.77
N SER A 13 -2.82 -10.40 -12.07
CA SER A 13 -3.15 -11.50 -13.00
C SER A 13 -4.29 -12.40 -12.53
N LYS A 14 -4.48 -12.50 -11.21
CA LYS A 14 -5.49 -13.34 -10.56
C LYS A 14 -6.78 -12.56 -10.23
N TRP A 15 -6.64 -11.28 -9.88
CA TRP A 15 -7.72 -10.43 -9.34
C TRP A 15 -8.26 -9.37 -10.32
N SER A 16 -7.62 -9.15 -11.48
CA SER A 16 -8.13 -8.23 -12.50
C SER A 16 -8.82 -8.96 -13.65
N VAL A 17 -9.87 -8.35 -14.20
CA VAL A 17 -10.45 -8.76 -15.49
C VAL A 17 -9.43 -8.43 -16.59
N LEU A 18 -9.14 -9.37 -17.51
CA LEU A 18 -8.11 -9.19 -18.54
C LEU A 18 -8.20 -7.84 -19.30
N LYS A 19 -9.43 -7.36 -19.53
CA LYS A 19 -9.72 -6.10 -20.24
C LYS A 19 -9.32 -4.84 -19.45
N GLU A 20 -9.22 -4.91 -18.11
CA GLU A 20 -8.93 -3.77 -17.21
C GLU A 20 -7.66 -3.96 -16.38
N SER A 21 -6.86 -4.96 -16.70
CA SER A 21 -5.60 -5.28 -16.01
C SER A 21 -4.61 -4.11 -16.01
N ALA A 22 -4.53 -3.35 -17.10
CA ALA A 22 -3.68 -2.16 -17.21
C ALA A 22 -4.11 -1.04 -16.24
N THR A 23 -5.42 -0.81 -16.10
CA THR A 23 -5.97 0.20 -15.19
C THR A 23 -5.70 -0.17 -13.73
N TYR A 24 -5.86 -1.46 -13.40
CA TYR A 24 -5.58 -1.97 -12.06
C TYR A 24 -4.10 -1.80 -11.68
N ILE A 25 -3.18 -2.14 -12.58
CA ILE A 25 -1.73 -1.96 -12.36
C ILE A 25 -1.36 -0.48 -12.28
N ALA A 26 -1.99 0.40 -13.08
CA ALA A 26 -1.74 1.84 -13.04
C ALA A 26 -2.11 2.45 -11.67
N ILE A 27 -3.27 2.07 -11.13
CA ILE A 27 -3.73 2.50 -9.80
C ILE A 27 -2.75 2.01 -8.72
N LEU A 28 -2.32 0.75 -8.77
CA LEU A 28 -1.36 0.21 -7.80
C LEU A 28 0.01 0.87 -7.90
N SER A 29 0.45 1.23 -9.10
CA SER A 29 1.73 1.90 -9.35
C SER A 29 1.79 3.33 -8.78
N TRP A 30 0.63 3.99 -8.66
CA TRP A 30 0.54 5.34 -8.11
C TRP A 30 0.84 5.41 -6.60
N SER A 31 0.76 4.29 -5.88
CA SER A 31 1.02 4.21 -4.43
C SER A 31 2.36 4.80 -4.00
N ALA A 32 3.43 4.60 -4.78
CA ALA A 32 4.76 5.13 -4.46
C ALA A 32 4.84 6.65 -4.59
N GLN A 33 4.16 7.22 -5.59
CA GLN A 33 4.11 8.65 -5.83
C GLN A 33 3.25 9.34 -4.76
N LEU A 34 2.11 8.75 -4.42
CA LEU A 34 1.28 9.19 -3.30
C LEU A 34 2.03 9.21 -1.97
N ALA A 35 2.77 8.14 -1.67
CA ALA A 35 3.54 8.06 -0.43
C ALA A 35 4.52 9.23 -0.30
N ALA A 36 5.24 9.57 -1.38
CA ALA A 36 6.16 10.70 -1.38
C ALA A 36 5.46 12.05 -1.16
N VAL A 37 4.32 12.27 -1.83
CA VAL A 37 3.52 13.49 -1.70
C VAL A 37 2.93 13.64 -0.30
N LEU A 38 2.53 12.54 0.34
CA LEU A 38 1.94 12.56 1.69
C LEU A 38 3.00 12.68 2.79
N THR A 39 4.18 12.07 2.63
CA THR A 39 5.20 12.04 3.69
C THR A 39 5.74 13.44 4.00
N MET A 40 5.91 14.29 2.98
CA MET A 40 6.47 15.65 3.14
C MET A 40 5.61 16.58 4.02
N PRO A 41 4.31 16.79 3.75
CA PRO A 41 3.47 17.63 4.60
C PRO A 41 3.22 17.01 5.98
N VAL A 42 3.14 15.68 6.08
CA VAL A 42 3.01 15.01 7.39
C VAL A 42 4.27 15.24 8.22
N ALA A 43 5.47 15.12 7.64
CA ALA A 43 6.70 15.45 8.35
C ALA A 43 6.73 16.91 8.85
N CYS A 44 6.23 17.85 8.04
CA CYS A 44 6.14 19.27 8.41
C CYS A 44 5.26 19.49 9.64
N VAL A 45 4.03 18.96 9.63
CA VAL A 45 3.06 19.14 10.74
C VAL A 45 3.53 18.49 12.03
N PHE A 46 4.25 17.37 11.95
CA PHE A 46 4.72 16.67 13.14
C PHE A 46 5.99 17.29 13.74
N CYS A 47 6.83 17.98 12.97
CA CYS A 47 8.10 18.56 13.45
C CYS A 47 7.91 19.78 14.38
N GLU A 48 6.76 20.45 14.29
CA GLU A 48 6.50 21.68 15.06
C GLU A 48 6.07 21.39 16.52
N PRO A 49 5.15 20.43 16.80
CA PRO A 49 4.78 20.05 18.16
C PRO A 49 5.46 18.77 18.69
N PHE A 50 6.01 17.90 17.83
CA PHE A 50 6.56 16.60 18.24
C PHE A 50 8.00 16.36 17.71
N ASP A 51 8.77 15.56 18.45
CA ASP A 51 10.08 15.06 18.00
C ASP A 51 9.89 14.12 16.79
N TRP A 52 10.84 14.15 15.86
CA TRP A 52 10.87 13.33 14.63
C TRP A 52 10.63 11.84 14.89
N ARG A 53 10.98 11.33 16.07
CA ARG A 53 10.71 9.95 16.47
C ARG A 53 9.23 9.57 16.36
N THR A 54 8.33 10.48 16.72
CA THR A 54 6.87 10.27 16.70
C THR A 54 6.36 10.00 15.27
N LEU A 55 6.97 10.65 14.28
CA LEU A 55 6.67 10.44 12.85
C LEU A 55 6.98 9.00 12.43
N TYR A 56 8.12 8.46 12.84
CA TYR A 56 8.50 7.09 12.49
C TYR A 56 7.60 6.06 13.17
N TYR A 57 7.22 6.29 14.44
CA TYR A 57 6.29 5.41 15.14
C TYR A 57 4.89 5.43 14.52
N SER A 58 4.39 6.59 14.06
CA SER A 58 3.07 6.69 13.44
C SER A 58 3.02 5.99 12.08
N PHE A 59 4.02 6.20 11.21
CA PHE A 59 4.12 5.48 9.94
C PHE A 59 4.34 3.97 10.13
N GLY A 60 5.14 3.58 11.12
CA GLY A 60 5.34 2.17 11.49
C GLY A 60 4.05 1.50 11.93
N MET A 61 3.27 2.15 12.81
CA MET A 61 1.98 1.65 13.26
C MET A 61 0.98 1.53 12.11
N PHE A 62 0.92 2.53 11.22
CA PHE A 62 0.09 2.47 10.02
C PHE A 62 0.48 1.30 9.11
N GLY A 63 1.78 1.06 8.92
CA GLY A 63 2.29 -0.08 8.13
C GLY A 63 1.90 -1.44 8.73
N VAL A 64 2.00 -1.59 10.05
CA VAL A 64 1.59 -2.81 10.77
C VAL A 64 0.08 -3.04 10.64
N ILE A 65 -0.73 -2.00 10.85
CA ILE A 65 -2.19 -2.09 10.72
C ILE A 65 -2.57 -2.46 9.28
N SER A 66 -2.00 -1.78 8.28
CA SER A 66 -2.28 -2.05 6.87
C SER A 66 -1.89 -3.49 6.49
N THR A 67 -0.75 -3.97 6.98
CA THR A 67 -0.31 -5.36 6.74
C THR A 67 -1.21 -6.36 7.43
N ALA A 68 -1.65 -6.09 8.66
CA ALA A 68 -2.60 -6.94 9.37
C ALA A 68 -3.95 -7.01 8.63
N VAL A 69 -4.48 -5.86 8.20
CA VAL A 69 -5.71 -5.78 7.40
C VAL A 69 -5.56 -6.57 6.11
N PHE A 70 -4.43 -6.41 5.40
CA PHE A 70 -4.15 -7.19 4.20
C PHE A 70 -4.10 -8.69 4.51
N PHE A 71 -3.46 -9.11 5.60
CA PHE A 71 -3.40 -10.52 5.98
C PHE A 71 -4.78 -11.14 6.28
N PHE A 72 -5.70 -10.38 6.88
CA PHE A 72 -7.05 -10.86 7.17
C PHE A 72 -8.02 -10.80 5.99
N LEU A 73 -7.90 -9.77 5.13
CA LEU A 73 -8.84 -9.54 4.03
C LEU A 73 -8.39 -10.18 2.71
N PHE A 74 -7.09 -10.26 2.46
CA PHE A 74 -6.56 -10.81 1.22
C PHE A 74 -6.65 -12.34 1.23
N ARG A 75 -7.21 -12.91 0.17
CA ARG A 75 -7.28 -14.36 -0.07
C ARG A 75 -6.64 -14.65 -1.43
N ASP A 76 -5.93 -15.76 -1.54
CA ASP A 76 -5.13 -16.04 -2.73
C ASP A 76 -5.95 -16.41 -3.98
N ASP A 77 -7.18 -16.92 -3.80
CA ASP A 77 -8.06 -17.28 -4.92
C ASP A 77 -9.44 -16.60 -4.80
N PRO A 78 -9.83 -15.77 -5.79
CA PRO A 78 -11.16 -15.16 -5.82
C PRO A 78 -12.28 -16.18 -6.06
N LYS A 79 -11.96 -17.43 -6.45
CA LYS A 79 -12.90 -18.55 -6.67
C LYS A 79 -13.21 -19.37 -5.43
N LYS A 80 -12.48 -19.16 -4.32
CA LYS A 80 -12.79 -19.77 -3.01
C LYS A 80 -13.60 -18.79 -2.16
N HIS A 81 -14.62 -18.23 -2.79
CA HIS A 81 -15.71 -17.58 -2.10
C HIS A 81 -16.83 -18.62 -1.97
N TRP A 82 -17.46 -18.63 -0.82
CA TRP A 82 -18.70 -19.34 -0.59
C TRP A 82 -19.81 -18.50 -1.24
#